data_AF-A0A8C7YKA8-F1
#
_entry.id   AF-A0A8C7YKA8-F1
#
_cell.length_a   1.000
_cell.length_b   1.000
_cell.length_c   1.000
_cell.angle_alpha   90.00
_cell.angle_beta   90.00
_cell.angle_gamma   90.00
#
_symmetry.space_group_name_H-M   'P 1'
#
loop_
_entity.id
_entity.type
_entity.pdbx_description
1 polymer ?
#
loop_
_entity_poly.entity_id
_entity_poly.type
_entity_poly.pdbx_seq_one_letter_code
_entity_poly.pdbx_strand_id
1 'polypeptide(L)'
;MRLTGSVPMVQCSSSLVGKDPSLVLTCWQMPRLPLTGKRTKFLFVPKIASNKTTFGLISHHVEMAQQHGALLLAVEHRFYGDSINPDGLKTESLADLSSQQALADLATFHGYICRSFNLSSRNPWISFGGSYSGALSAWFRGKFPSLVYAAVASSAPVKAKLDFSEYNHVVGLSLKSVAVGGSEKCWARVQQAFAAVEAELLTGNLSQVAGDFNCCQIPKNLDDQIELMQNLADLFMGTVQYNEEGVLLSIKELCDLMTNVSGEDKDMDAYSRLIKLTQVYRSSTEDKCLDVSHEETIKHLMDTSVHSSRRAERQWTYQTCTEFGFYQTCEDSTCPFSGLINLQAQTKLCTAVFGISQHSLPSNIAFTNSYYGGDEPHTHRVLYINGGIDPWKELSVVQGGEEVQSVFIEDAAHCADMSSRRVAKRDSLRRARQEIEKQVSDWLRTASLEKMDKGADGIKP
;
A
#
# COMPACT_ATOMS: atom_id res chain seq x y z
N MET A 1 5.60 -25.57 -27.15
CA MET A 1 4.80 -24.37 -27.46
C MET A 1 5.08 -23.33 -26.39
N ARG A 2 5.87 -22.30 -26.72
CA ARG A 2 6.07 -21.12 -25.86
C ARG A 2 4.83 -20.25 -25.99
N LEU A 3 4.07 -20.06 -24.92
CA LEU A 3 2.98 -19.08 -24.86
C LEU A 3 3.48 -17.88 -24.06
N THR A 4 4.03 -16.91 -24.77
CA THR A 4 4.19 -15.53 -24.31
C THR A 4 2.86 -14.81 -24.57
N GLY A 5 2.02 -14.68 -23.54
CA GLY A 5 0.77 -13.94 -23.63
C GLY A 5 0.16 -13.73 -22.25
N SER A 6 -0.09 -12.48 -21.89
CA SER A 6 -0.90 -12.10 -20.72
C SER A 6 -2.28 -12.75 -20.82
N VAL A 7 -2.72 -13.45 -19.78
CA VAL A 7 -4.09 -14.00 -19.69
C VAL A 7 -5.01 -12.86 -19.22
N PRO A 8 -5.93 -12.34 -20.06
CA PRO A 8 -6.76 -11.20 -19.69
C PRO A 8 -7.79 -11.62 -18.64
N MET A 9 -7.89 -10.91 -17.51
CA MET A 9 -8.99 -11.16 -16.56
C MET A 9 -10.33 -10.73 -17.17
N VAL A 10 -11.39 -11.50 -16.89
CA VAL A 10 -12.78 -11.23 -17.29
C VAL A 10 -13.51 -10.62 -16.10
N GLN A 11 -14.28 -9.56 -16.34
CA GLN A 11 -15.15 -8.95 -15.33
C GLN A 11 -16.21 -9.97 -14.89
N CYS A 12 -16.40 -10.14 -13.58
CA CYS A 12 -17.49 -10.95 -13.07
C CYS A 12 -18.82 -10.30 -13.47
N SER A 13 -19.66 -11.02 -14.22
CA SER A 13 -20.95 -10.53 -14.67
C SER A 13 -21.96 -10.50 -13.51
N SER A 14 -22.05 -9.38 -12.78
CA SER A 14 -23.32 -8.84 -12.25
C SER A 14 -23.10 -7.76 -11.19
N SER A 15 -23.92 -6.71 -11.28
CA SER A 15 -24.40 -5.91 -10.16
C SER A 15 -24.69 -6.78 -8.93
N LEU A 16 -23.99 -6.54 -7.81
CA LEU A 16 -24.25 -7.23 -6.55
C LEU A 16 -25.57 -6.73 -5.95
N VAL A 17 -26.57 -7.64 -5.96
CA VAL A 17 -27.76 -7.67 -5.09
C VAL A 17 -28.90 -6.70 -5.47
N GLY A 18 -30.11 -7.25 -5.47
CA GLY A 18 -31.27 -6.69 -6.17
C GLY A 18 -32.04 -5.59 -5.45
N LYS A 19 -32.74 -4.77 -6.24
CA LYS A 19 -33.88 -3.91 -5.89
C LYS A 19 -33.78 -3.00 -4.64
N ASP A 20 -32.59 -2.78 -4.10
CA ASP A 20 -32.29 -1.73 -3.12
C ASP A 20 -31.13 -0.89 -3.67
N PRO A 21 -30.98 0.40 -3.31
CA PRO A 21 -29.97 1.32 -3.87
C PRO A 21 -28.56 1.01 -3.32
N SER A 22 -28.14 -0.25 -3.44
CA SER A 22 -26.92 -0.84 -2.86
C SER A 22 -25.73 -0.78 -3.81
N LEU A 23 -24.53 -0.63 -3.24
CA LEU A 23 -23.24 -0.47 -3.93
C LEU A 23 -22.91 -1.65 -4.86
N VAL A 24 -22.50 -1.34 -6.09
CA VAL A 24 -22.00 -2.35 -7.05
C VAL A 24 -20.48 -2.47 -6.91
N LEU A 25 -19.98 -3.65 -6.54
CA LEU A 25 -18.54 -3.93 -6.53
C LEU A 25 -18.09 -4.53 -7.86
N THR A 26 -16.97 -4.03 -8.37
CA THR A 26 -16.29 -4.60 -9.53
C THR A 26 -15.42 -5.78 -9.10
N CYS A 27 -15.45 -6.87 -9.87
CA CYS A 27 -14.57 -8.01 -9.65
C CYS A 27 -14.01 -8.56 -10.97
N TRP A 28 -12.80 -9.10 -10.89
CA TRP A 28 -12.08 -9.71 -12.01
C TRP A 28 -11.76 -11.17 -11.73
N GLN A 29 -11.78 -12.00 -12.77
CA GLN A 29 -11.46 -13.42 -12.71
C GLN A 29 -10.57 -13.83 -13.87
N MET A 30 -9.57 -14.69 -13.65
CA MET A 30 -8.81 -15.29 -14.76
C MET A 30 -9.68 -16.28 -15.59
N PRO A 31 -9.73 -16.16 -16.92
CA PRO A 31 -10.49 -17.06 -17.78
C PRO A 31 -9.95 -18.49 -17.70
N ARG A 32 -10.87 -19.41 -17.36
CA ARG A 32 -10.79 -20.89 -17.38
C ARG A 32 -9.39 -21.49 -17.56
N LEU A 33 -8.72 -21.77 -16.46
CA LEU A 33 -7.93 -23.00 -16.36
C LEU A 33 -8.94 -24.19 -16.40
N PRO A 34 -8.66 -25.29 -17.13
CA PRO A 34 -9.62 -26.38 -17.30
C PRO A 34 -10.09 -26.91 -15.94
N LEU A 35 -11.39 -26.75 -15.68
CA LEU A 35 -12.07 -27.14 -14.45
C LEU A 35 -12.21 -28.67 -14.38
N THR A 36 -11.13 -29.38 -14.10
CA THR A 36 -11.17 -30.83 -13.88
C THR A 36 -11.39 -31.14 -12.41
N GLY A 37 -12.66 -31.14 -11.95
CA GLY A 37 -13.24 -31.95 -10.84
C GLY A 37 -12.57 -32.08 -9.46
N LYS A 38 -11.35 -31.59 -9.22
CA LYS A 38 -10.60 -31.70 -7.97
C LYS A 38 -9.66 -30.49 -7.88
N ARG A 39 -9.77 -29.73 -6.77
CA ARG A 39 -8.75 -28.89 -6.08
C ARG A 39 -8.99 -27.36 -6.02
N THR A 40 -8.65 -26.83 -4.83
CA THR A 40 -8.19 -25.51 -4.34
C THR A 40 -8.63 -24.18 -4.98
N LYS A 41 -8.81 -23.12 -4.17
CA LYS A 41 -9.13 -21.74 -4.61
C LYS A 41 -8.30 -20.68 -3.92
N PHE A 42 -7.99 -19.61 -4.64
CA PHE A 42 -7.31 -18.43 -4.12
C PHE A 42 -8.20 -17.20 -4.27
N LEU A 43 -8.45 -16.50 -3.17
CA LEU A 43 -9.08 -15.19 -3.20
C LEU A 43 -7.99 -14.15 -3.13
N PHE A 44 -7.90 -13.34 -4.15
CA PHE A 44 -7.06 -12.17 -4.14
C PHE A 44 -7.93 -10.97 -3.73
N VAL A 45 -7.47 -10.24 -2.72
CA VAL A 45 -8.07 -8.99 -2.30
C VAL A 45 -7.18 -7.91 -2.91
N PRO A 46 -7.54 -7.35 -4.08
CA PRO A 46 -6.74 -6.33 -4.72
C PRO A 46 -6.73 -5.06 -3.88
N LYS A 47 -5.65 -4.30 -4.06
CA LYS A 47 -5.45 -2.97 -3.52
C LYS A 47 -6.52 -1.99 -4.02
N ILE A 48 -6.69 -0.92 -3.25
CA ILE A 48 -7.12 0.41 -3.68
C ILE A 48 -6.41 0.80 -5.00
N ALA A 49 -7.06 0.61 -6.15
CA ALA A 49 -6.70 1.22 -7.43
C ALA A 49 -7.79 0.98 -8.50
N SER A 50 -7.98 1.99 -9.34
CA SER A 50 -9.03 2.12 -10.36
C SER A 50 -8.71 1.54 -11.74
N ASN A 51 -7.69 0.69 -11.91
CA ASN A 51 -7.26 0.31 -13.25
C ASN A 51 -6.74 -1.13 -13.38
N LYS A 52 -7.06 -1.72 -14.55
CA LYS A 52 -6.68 -3.05 -15.07
C LYS A 52 -5.18 -3.39 -15.07
N THR A 53 -4.32 -2.44 -14.73
CA THR A 53 -2.87 -2.47 -14.93
C THR A 53 -2.25 -1.77 -13.74
N THR A 54 -1.81 -2.46 -12.68
CA THR A 54 -0.35 -2.62 -12.52
C THR A 54 0.12 -3.83 -11.68
N PHE A 55 -0.74 -4.56 -10.95
CA PHE A 55 -0.29 -5.70 -10.11
C PHE A 55 -1.05 -7.04 -10.35
N GLY A 56 -2.08 -7.04 -11.20
CA GLY A 56 -3.00 -8.19 -11.34
C GLY A 56 -2.66 -9.21 -12.44
N LEU A 57 -1.73 -8.93 -13.36
CA LEU A 57 -1.56 -9.77 -14.55
C LEU A 57 -0.25 -10.57 -14.59
N ILE A 58 0.76 -10.22 -13.78
CA ILE A 58 2.06 -10.91 -13.71
C ILE A 58 2.65 -10.73 -12.29
N SER A 59 2.15 -11.47 -11.31
CA SER A 59 2.58 -11.35 -9.90
C SER A 59 2.68 -12.72 -9.24
N HIS A 60 3.44 -12.84 -8.16
CA HIS A 60 3.79 -14.13 -7.55
C HIS A 60 2.56 -14.97 -7.14
N HIS A 61 1.52 -14.32 -6.59
CA HIS A 61 0.26 -14.98 -6.23
C HIS A 61 -0.54 -15.50 -7.44
N VAL A 62 -0.43 -14.84 -8.60
CA VAL A 62 -1.03 -15.31 -9.86
C VAL A 62 -0.35 -16.60 -10.32
N GLU A 63 0.98 -16.66 -10.23
CA GLU A 63 1.75 -17.85 -10.58
C GLU A 63 1.43 -19.02 -9.63
N MET A 64 1.32 -18.77 -8.33
CA MET A 64 0.85 -19.76 -7.36
C MET A 64 -0.55 -20.26 -7.70
N ALA A 65 -1.46 -19.35 -8.09
CA ALA A 65 -2.80 -19.75 -8.50
C ALA A 65 -2.80 -20.69 -9.71
N GLN A 66 -1.96 -20.42 -10.70
CA GLN A 66 -1.77 -21.31 -11.85
C GLN A 66 -1.19 -22.67 -11.45
N GLN A 67 -0.17 -22.69 -10.59
CA GLN A 67 0.50 -23.92 -10.15
C GLN A 67 -0.46 -24.86 -9.39
N HIS A 68 -1.37 -24.31 -8.59
CA HIS A 68 -2.35 -25.10 -7.85
C HIS A 68 -3.67 -25.32 -8.60
N GLY A 69 -3.80 -24.82 -9.84
CA GLY A 69 -5.04 -24.92 -10.63
C GLY A 69 -6.22 -24.22 -9.98
N ALA A 70 -5.96 -23.13 -9.26
CA ALA A 70 -6.92 -22.47 -8.41
C ALA A 70 -7.69 -21.37 -9.13
N LEU A 71 -8.96 -21.21 -8.75
CA LEU A 71 -9.75 -20.04 -9.12
C LEU A 71 -9.12 -18.80 -8.48
N LEU A 72 -8.77 -17.79 -9.29
CA LEU A 72 -8.26 -16.49 -8.86
C LEU A 72 -9.35 -15.42 -9.06
N LEU A 73 -9.67 -14.68 -8.00
CA LEU A 73 -10.71 -13.65 -7.96
C LEU A 73 -10.10 -12.39 -7.38
N ALA A 74 -10.35 -11.22 -7.97
CA ALA A 74 -9.91 -9.92 -7.47
C ALA A 74 -11.11 -9.00 -7.25
N VAL A 75 -11.36 -8.60 -6.00
CA VAL A 75 -12.51 -7.76 -5.59
C VAL A 75 -12.10 -6.31 -5.33
N GLU A 76 -12.58 -5.37 -6.14
CA GLU A 76 -12.29 -3.95 -5.96
C GLU A 76 -12.94 -3.39 -4.69
N HIS A 77 -12.17 -2.65 -3.90
CA HIS A 77 -12.60 -2.07 -2.63
C HIS A 77 -13.73 -1.04 -2.84
N ARG A 78 -14.72 -1.02 -1.94
CA ARG A 78 -15.76 0.02 -1.93
C ARG A 78 -15.16 1.43 -1.98
N PHE A 79 -15.80 2.34 -2.71
CA PHE A 79 -15.35 3.72 -2.94
C PHE A 79 -14.06 3.87 -3.76
N TYR A 80 -13.50 2.79 -4.31
CA TYR A 80 -12.34 2.88 -5.20
C TYR A 80 -12.67 2.34 -6.59
N GLY A 81 -12.01 2.94 -7.59
CA GLY A 81 -12.19 2.57 -8.99
C GLY A 81 -13.62 2.61 -9.48
N ASP A 82 -14.13 1.49 -9.97
CA ASP A 82 -15.49 1.43 -10.51
C ASP A 82 -16.51 1.02 -9.42
N SER A 83 -16.05 0.60 -8.25
CA SER A 83 -16.86 0.30 -7.05
C SER A 83 -17.32 1.56 -6.30
N ILE A 84 -17.86 2.55 -7.02
CA ILE A 84 -18.32 3.83 -6.46
C ILE A 84 -19.74 4.13 -6.96
N ASN A 85 -20.66 4.40 -6.04
CA ASN A 85 -21.98 4.91 -6.40
C ASN A 85 -21.86 6.34 -6.99
N PRO A 86 -22.77 6.77 -7.86
CA PRO A 86 -22.70 8.11 -8.48
C PRO A 86 -22.57 9.28 -7.50
N ASP A 87 -23.11 9.15 -6.29
CA ASP A 87 -23.05 10.11 -5.19
C ASP A 87 -22.11 9.69 -4.04
N GLY A 88 -21.37 8.59 -4.20
CA GLY A 88 -20.59 7.97 -3.14
C GLY A 88 -19.42 8.80 -2.59
N LEU A 89 -18.96 9.84 -3.30
CA LEU A 89 -17.80 10.63 -2.83
C LEU A 89 -18.17 11.89 -2.04
N LYS A 90 -19.47 12.14 -1.82
CA LYS A 90 -19.92 13.16 -0.87
C LYS A 90 -19.51 12.77 0.55
N THR A 91 -19.20 13.77 1.38
CA THR A 91 -18.69 13.54 2.74
C THR A 91 -19.65 12.68 3.58
N GLU A 92 -20.96 12.89 3.45
CA GLU A 92 -21.99 12.08 4.11
C GLU A 92 -21.99 10.62 3.68
N SER A 93 -21.68 10.34 2.41
CA SER A 93 -21.61 8.99 1.86
C SER A 93 -20.32 8.26 2.22
N LEU A 94 -19.23 9.00 2.48
CA LEU A 94 -17.97 8.42 2.95
C LEU A 94 -18.09 7.77 4.34
N ALA A 95 -19.17 8.00 5.09
CA ALA A 95 -19.42 7.28 6.34
C ALA A 95 -19.47 5.75 6.16
N ASP A 96 -19.78 5.26 4.96
CA ASP A 96 -19.74 3.84 4.60
C ASP A 96 -18.36 3.36 4.11
N LEU A 97 -17.38 4.26 3.96
CA LEU A 97 -15.99 3.94 3.64
C LEU A 97 -15.24 3.60 4.94
N SER A 98 -15.32 2.33 5.33
CA SER A 98 -14.54 1.80 6.45
C SER A 98 -14.00 0.41 6.16
N SER A 99 -12.95 0.02 6.89
CA SER A 99 -12.36 -1.31 6.83
C SER A 99 -13.35 -2.41 7.22
N GLN A 100 -14.18 -2.19 8.27
CA GLN A 100 -15.17 -3.19 8.71
C GLN A 100 -16.20 -3.46 7.62
N GLN A 101 -16.64 -2.40 6.96
CA GLN A 101 -17.55 -2.42 5.85
C GLN A 101 -16.95 -3.12 4.62
N ALA A 102 -15.68 -2.85 4.30
CA ALA A 102 -14.96 -3.56 3.26
C ALA A 102 -14.81 -5.06 3.56
N LEU A 103 -14.61 -5.46 4.82
CA LEU A 103 -14.58 -6.87 5.21
C LEU A 103 -15.97 -7.55 5.08
N ALA A 104 -17.05 -6.83 5.36
CA ALA A 104 -18.42 -7.31 5.14
C ALA A 104 -18.74 -7.52 3.65
N ASP A 105 -18.20 -6.67 2.77
CA ASP A 105 -18.25 -6.85 1.33
C ASP A 105 -17.56 -8.15 0.90
N LEU A 106 -16.36 -8.40 1.42
CA LEU A 106 -15.61 -9.64 1.13
C LEU A 106 -16.38 -10.89 1.59
N ALA A 107 -17.02 -10.84 2.76
CA ALA A 107 -17.85 -11.94 3.26
C ALA A 107 -19.08 -12.19 2.35
N THR A 108 -19.73 -11.13 1.91
CA THR A 108 -20.88 -11.20 0.99
C THR A 108 -20.48 -11.73 -0.38
N PHE A 109 -19.37 -11.22 -0.92
CA PHE A 109 -18.78 -11.66 -2.18
C PHE A 109 -18.39 -13.15 -2.13
N HIS A 110 -17.76 -13.60 -1.05
CA HIS A 110 -17.45 -15.02 -0.83
C HIS A 110 -18.71 -15.87 -0.95
N GLY A 111 -19.81 -15.48 -0.28
CA GLY A 111 -21.09 -16.18 -0.36
C GLY A 111 -21.70 -16.20 -1.77
N TYR A 112 -21.62 -15.08 -2.49
CA TYR A 112 -22.05 -14.98 -3.88
C TYR A 112 -21.28 -15.95 -4.78
N ILE A 113 -19.95 -15.88 -4.77
CA ILE A 113 -19.10 -16.76 -5.58
C ILE A 113 -19.31 -18.23 -5.21
N CYS A 114 -19.53 -18.52 -3.92
CA CYS A 114 -19.82 -19.88 -3.52
C CYS A 114 -21.09 -20.44 -4.18
N ARG A 115 -22.15 -19.63 -4.27
CA ARG A 115 -23.37 -20.03 -4.99
C ARG A 115 -23.14 -20.10 -6.49
N SER A 116 -22.53 -19.08 -7.09
CA SER A 116 -22.36 -18.96 -8.55
C SER A 116 -21.52 -20.07 -9.15
N PHE A 117 -20.54 -20.60 -8.41
CA PHE A 117 -19.67 -21.69 -8.87
C PHE A 117 -20.01 -23.06 -8.25
N ASN A 118 -21.07 -23.17 -7.45
CA ASN A 118 -21.44 -24.38 -6.70
C ASN A 118 -20.29 -24.91 -5.81
N LEU A 119 -19.76 -24.01 -5.00
CA LEU A 119 -18.63 -24.24 -4.13
C LEU A 119 -19.11 -24.67 -2.75
N SER A 120 -18.34 -25.55 -2.12
CA SER A 120 -18.62 -26.01 -0.76
C SER A 120 -17.42 -25.81 0.15
N SER A 121 -17.57 -26.18 1.42
CA SER A 121 -16.48 -26.24 2.39
C SER A 121 -15.30 -27.10 1.92
N ARG A 122 -15.46 -27.98 0.91
CA ARG A 122 -14.37 -28.77 0.31
C ARG A 122 -13.33 -27.92 -0.42
N ASN A 123 -13.62 -26.67 -0.69
CA ASN A 123 -12.72 -25.78 -1.40
C ASN A 123 -12.18 -24.71 -0.45
N PRO A 124 -10.96 -24.84 0.06
CA PRO A 124 -10.37 -23.82 0.91
C PRO A 124 -10.16 -22.52 0.12
N TRP A 125 -10.32 -21.40 0.82
CA TRP A 125 -10.03 -20.06 0.34
C TRP A 125 -8.79 -19.55 1.07
N ILE A 126 -7.83 -18.98 0.33
CA ILE A 126 -6.69 -18.27 0.92
C ILE A 126 -6.75 -16.83 0.42
N SER A 127 -6.69 -15.86 1.33
CA SER A 127 -6.70 -14.42 1.03
C SER A 127 -5.28 -13.91 0.78
N PHE A 128 -5.10 -13.06 -0.23
CA PHE A 128 -3.82 -12.42 -0.54
C PHE A 128 -3.99 -10.91 -0.68
N GLY A 129 -3.04 -10.15 -0.14
CA GLY A 129 -2.97 -8.71 -0.36
C GLY A 129 -1.62 -8.11 0.05
N GLY A 130 -1.33 -6.95 -0.52
CA GLY A 130 -0.15 -6.14 -0.22
C GLY A 130 -0.54 -4.79 0.37
N SER A 131 0.27 -4.21 1.26
CA SER A 131 -0.03 -2.90 1.87
C SER A 131 -1.36 -2.95 2.65
N TYR A 132 -2.20 -1.92 2.56
CA TYR A 132 -3.55 -1.93 3.13
C TYR A 132 -4.39 -3.17 2.73
N SER A 133 -4.26 -3.68 1.51
CA SER A 133 -4.95 -4.92 1.13
C SER A 133 -4.39 -6.18 1.81
N GLY A 134 -3.12 -6.14 2.22
CA GLY A 134 -2.51 -7.13 3.09
C GLY A 134 -3.10 -7.08 4.50
N ALA A 135 -3.31 -5.86 5.03
CA ALA A 135 -4.01 -5.67 6.30
C ALA A 135 -5.45 -6.20 6.23
N LEU A 136 -6.20 -5.87 5.18
CA LEU A 136 -7.53 -6.44 4.92
C LEU A 136 -7.51 -7.96 4.81
N SER A 137 -6.51 -8.56 4.16
CA SER A 137 -6.40 -10.02 4.06
C SER A 137 -6.19 -10.68 5.42
N ALA A 138 -5.30 -10.12 6.25
CA ALA A 138 -5.10 -10.57 7.63
C ALA A 138 -6.37 -10.42 8.46
N TRP A 139 -7.02 -9.25 8.42
CA TRP A 139 -8.24 -8.97 9.16
C TRP A 139 -9.42 -9.81 8.68
N PHE A 140 -9.53 -10.10 7.39
CA PHE A 140 -10.58 -10.97 6.86
C PHE A 140 -10.43 -12.39 7.38
N ARG A 141 -9.20 -12.92 7.42
CA ARG A 141 -8.91 -14.21 8.06
C ARG A 141 -9.21 -14.18 9.56
N GLY A 142 -8.86 -13.10 10.25
CA GLY A 142 -9.11 -12.95 11.69
C GLY A 142 -10.59 -12.83 12.07
N LYS A 143 -11.37 -12.06 11.30
CA LYS A 143 -12.79 -11.76 11.60
C LYS A 143 -13.77 -12.76 11.00
N PHE A 144 -13.41 -13.39 9.89
CA PHE A 144 -14.25 -14.37 9.20
C PHE A 144 -13.53 -15.72 9.03
N PRO A 145 -13.04 -16.34 10.13
CA PRO A 145 -12.23 -17.54 10.05
C PRO A 145 -12.97 -18.78 9.53
N SER A 146 -14.30 -18.75 9.45
CA SER A 146 -15.13 -19.79 8.84
C SER A 146 -15.21 -19.68 7.31
N LEU A 147 -14.91 -18.51 6.74
CA LEU A 147 -15.00 -18.24 5.30
C LEU A 147 -13.65 -18.42 4.61
N VAL A 148 -12.58 -17.91 5.22
CA VAL A 148 -11.22 -17.96 4.66
C VAL A 148 -10.32 -18.84 5.52
N TYR A 149 -9.65 -19.80 4.90
CA TYR A 149 -8.82 -20.78 5.57
C TYR A 149 -7.50 -20.19 6.10
N ALA A 150 -6.85 -19.35 5.29
CA ALA A 150 -5.58 -18.70 5.61
C ALA A 150 -5.41 -17.36 4.87
N ALA A 151 -4.46 -16.54 5.28
CA ALA A 151 -4.12 -15.29 4.61
C ALA A 151 -2.61 -15.09 4.43
N VAL A 152 -2.23 -14.47 3.32
CA VAL A 152 -0.88 -13.96 3.05
C VAL A 152 -0.97 -12.43 3.02
N ALA A 153 -0.29 -11.79 3.98
CA ALA A 153 -0.35 -10.36 4.23
C ALA A 153 1.04 -9.75 4.01
N SER A 154 1.28 -9.27 2.79
CA SER A 154 2.55 -8.67 2.39
C SER A 154 2.59 -7.17 2.74
N SER A 155 3.67 -6.74 3.39
CA SER A 155 3.91 -5.37 3.86
C SER A 155 2.66 -4.74 4.49
N ALA A 156 1.98 -5.48 5.36
CA ALA A 156 0.65 -5.16 5.85
C ALA A 156 0.71 -4.26 7.10
N PRO A 157 0.30 -2.98 7.03
CA PRO A 157 0.27 -2.10 8.19
C PRO A 157 -1.00 -2.38 9.01
N VAL A 158 -0.94 -3.39 9.88
CA VAL A 158 -2.08 -3.83 10.71
C VAL A 158 -2.26 -3.00 11.97
N LYS A 159 -1.23 -2.27 12.39
CA LYS A 159 -1.28 -1.33 13.52
C LYS A 159 -1.58 0.08 13.02
N ALA A 160 -2.76 0.58 13.32
CA ALA A 160 -3.12 1.99 13.12
C ALA A 160 -2.28 2.88 14.04
N LYS A 161 -1.82 4.04 13.56
CA LYS A 161 -0.99 4.95 14.36
C LYS A 161 -1.18 6.38 13.91
N LEU A 162 -1.45 7.30 14.85
CA LEU A 162 -1.70 8.70 14.53
C LEU A 162 -0.46 9.35 13.91
N ASP A 163 0.57 9.52 14.72
CA ASP A 163 1.86 10.05 14.31
C ASP A 163 2.80 8.89 13.96
N PHE A 164 3.21 8.82 12.69
CA PHE A 164 4.03 7.75 12.15
C PHE A 164 5.40 8.26 11.67
N SER A 165 6.12 8.91 12.57
CA SER A 165 7.49 9.39 12.34
C SER A 165 8.50 8.26 12.04
N GLU A 166 8.24 7.03 12.50
CA GLU A 166 9.12 5.89 12.22
C GLU A 166 9.20 5.55 10.73
N TYR A 167 8.20 5.94 9.93
CA TYR A 167 8.30 5.86 8.49
C TYR A 167 9.56 6.57 7.98
N ASN A 168 9.72 7.84 8.37
CA ASN A 168 10.84 8.67 7.93
C ASN A 168 12.17 8.28 8.61
N HIS A 169 12.09 7.68 9.80
CA HIS A 169 13.24 7.02 10.42
C HIS A 169 13.79 5.90 9.53
N VAL A 170 12.93 4.97 9.07
CA VAL A 170 13.34 3.86 8.19
C VAL A 170 13.81 4.37 6.82
N VAL A 171 13.20 5.44 6.30
CA VAL A 171 13.71 6.12 5.10
C VAL A 171 15.15 6.60 5.32
N GLY A 172 15.41 7.27 6.44
CA GLY A 172 16.75 7.71 6.84
C GLY A 172 17.75 6.54 6.94
N LEU A 173 17.38 5.44 7.60
CA LEU A 173 18.22 4.25 7.70
C LEU A 173 18.51 3.62 6.33
N SER A 174 17.52 3.58 5.44
CA SER A 174 17.66 3.01 4.10
C SER A 174 18.62 3.84 3.23
N LEU A 175 18.59 5.17 3.34
CA LEU A 175 19.55 6.07 2.69
C LEU A 175 20.99 5.88 3.21
N LYS A 176 21.17 5.37 4.44
CA LYS A 176 22.48 5.02 5.01
C LYS A 176 22.95 3.62 4.62
N SER A 177 22.03 2.72 4.27
CA SER A 177 22.30 1.31 4.12
C SER A 177 23.09 0.98 2.85
N VAL A 178 24.33 0.53 3.03
CA VAL A 178 25.19 0.08 1.92
C VAL A 178 24.61 -1.13 1.18
N ALA A 179 23.73 -1.91 1.82
CA ALA A 179 23.12 -3.09 1.21
C ALA A 179 22.21 -2.74 0.01
N VAL A 180 21.68 -1.51 -0.01
CA VAL A 180 20.80 -1.01 -1.08
C VAL A 180 21.39 0.19 -1.82
N GLY A 181 22.70 0.39 -1.70
CA GLY A 181 23.45 1.46 -2.37
C GLY A 181 23.39 2.83 -1.68
N GLY A 182 22.92 2.87 -0.43
CA GLY A 182 23.00 4.04 0.44
C GLY A 182 24.40 4.24 1.05
N SER A 183 24.56 5.35 1.78
CA SER A 183 25.75 5.65 2.59
C SER A 183 25.47 6.75 3.61
N GLU A 184 26.27 6.85 4.67
CA GLU A 184 26.21 8.00 5.60
C GLU A 184 26.36 9.34 4.87
N LYS A 185 27.18 9.37 3.80
CA LYS A 185 27.34 10.55 2.94
C LYS A 185 26.02 10.90 2.22
N CYS A 186 25.27 9.91 1.74
CA CYS A 186 23.99 10.14 1.08
C CYS A 186 22.99 10.76 2.05
N TRP A 187 22.77 10.12 3.19
CA TRP A 187 21.90 10.63 4.23
C TRP A 187 22.27 12.07 4.66
N ALA A 188 23.56 12.33 4.91
CA ALA A 188 24.02 13.66 5.30
C ALA A 188 23.80 14.71 4.19
N ARG A 189 23.94 14.34 2.92
CA ARG A 189 23.65 15.24 1.79
C ARG A 189 22.18 15.54 1.64
N VAL A 190 21.29 14.57 1.89
CA VAL A 190 19.84 14.79 1.91
C VAL A 190 19.48 15.77 3.03
N GLN A 191 19.97 15.54 4.24
CA GLN A 191 19.71 16.43 5.38
C GLN A 191 20.21 17.86 5.10
N GLN A 192 21.41 18.01 4.53
CA GLN A 192 21.96 19.31 4.13
C GLN A 192 21.10 20.02 3.08
N ALA A 193 20.53 19.26 2.13
CA ALA A 193 19.69 19.83 1.08
C ALA A 193 18.39 20.40 1.66
N PHE A 194 17.69 19.64 2.52
CA PHE A 194 16.46 20.10 3.17
C PHE A 194 16.71 21.30 4.08
N ALA A 195 17.80 21.28 4.86
CA ALA A 195 18.19 22.42 5.68
C ALA A 195 18.50 23.69 4.85
N ALA A 196 19.08 23.52 3.65
CA ALA A 196 19.33 24.64 2.75
C ALA A 196 18.02 25.22 2.18
N VAL A 197 17.06 24.37 1.79
CA VAL A 197 15.74 24.86 1.34
C VAL A 197 15.04 25.64 2.46
N GLU A 198 15.03 25.11 3.69
CA GLU A 198 14.46 25.83 4.84
C GLU A 198 15.15 27.17 5.09
N ALA A 199 16.48 27.22 5.00
CA ALA A 199 17.22 28.47 5.17
C ALA A 199 16.79 29.53 4.14
N GLU A 200 16.62 29.16 2.86
CA GLU A 200 16.15 30.07 1.81
C GLU A 200 14.69 30.51 2.03
N LEU A 201 13.83 29.63 2.54
CA LEU A 201 12.45 29.98 2.90
C LEU A 201 12.42 30.97 4.08
N LEU A 202 13.24 30.75 5.10
CA LEU A 202 13.34 31.61 6.30
C LEU A 202 13.93 32.99 6.01
N THR A 203 14.88 33.10 5.08
CA THR A 203 15.44 34.39 4.64
C THR A 203 14.48 35.19 3.76
N GLY A 204 13.40 34.57 3.28
CA GLY A 204 12.40 35.22 2.43
C GLY A 204 12.70 35.12 0.93
N ASN A 205 13.62 34.26 0.50
CA ASN A 205 13.99 34.04 -0.90
C ASN A 205 12.96 33.18 -1.67
N LEU A 206 11.67 33.37 -1.38
CA LEU A 206 10.57 32.50 -1.84
C LEU A 206 10.47 32.42 -3.37
N SER A 207 10.70 33.53 -4.08
CA SER A 207 10.65 33.55 -5.55
C SER A 207 11.80 32.78 -6.18
N GLN A 208 12.97 32.77 -5.54
CA GLN A 208 14.13 31.99 -6.00
C GLN A 208 13.84 30.51 -5.83
N VAL A 209 13.43 30.08 -4.63
CA VAL A 209 13.05 28.69 -4.35
C VAL A 209 11.96 28.20 -5.31
N ALA A 210 10.95 29.02 -5.57
CA ALA A 210 9.89 28.69 -6.54
C ALA A 210 10.43 28.49 -7.96
N GLY A 211 11.36 29.34 -8.41
CA GLY A 211 12.01 29.20 -9.72
C GLY A 211 12.90 27.96 -9.80
N ASP A 212 13.71 27.73 -8.78
CA ASP A 212 14.68 26.63 -8.68
C ASP A 212 14.00 25.26 -8.78
N PHE A 213 12.91 25.06 -8.03
CA PHE A 213 12.11 23.82 -8.07
C PHE A 213 11.02 23.83 -9.17
N ASN A 214 10.93 24.91 -9.94
CA ASN A 214 9.92 25.15 -10.98
C ASN A 214 8.48 24.89 -10.45
N CYS A 215 8.16 25.55 -9.33
CA CYS A 215 6.86 25.49 -8.68
C CYS A 215 5.78 26.20 -9.51
N CYS A 216 4.53 25.76 -9.41
CA CYS A 216 3.40 26.38 -10.10
C CYS A 216 3.10 27.79 -9.56
N GLN A 217 3.47 28.03 -8.31
CA GLN A 217 3.36 29.31 -7.64
C GLN A 217 4.49 29.51 -6.64
N ILE A 218 4.62 30.75 -6.16
CA ILE A 218 5.51 31.07 -5.04
C ILE A 218 4.88 30.54 -3.74
N PRO A 219 5.59 29.80 -2.88
CA PRO A 219 5.07 29.31 -1.61
C PRO A 219 5.01 30.45 -0.58
N LYS A 220 3.93 31.24 -0.61
CA LYS A 220 3.85 32.54 0.08
C LYS A 220 3.65 32.41 1.58
N ASN A 221 2.89 31.41 2.00
CA ASN A 221 2.52 31.18 3.40
C ASN A 221 3.15 29.87 3.90
N LEU A 222 3.05 29.64 5.21
CA LEU A 222 3.64 28.46 5.84
C LEU A 222 3.04 27.15 5.31
N ASP A 223 1.74 27.11 5.01
CA ASP A 223 1.10 25.90 4.51
C ASP A 223 1.64 25.55 3.11
N ASP A 224 1.79 26.53 2.20
CA ASP A 224 2.43 26.30 0.89
C ASP A 224 3.89 25.86 1.01
N GLN A 225 4.62 26.36 2.02
CA GLN A 225 5.99 25.94 2.29
C GLN A 225 6.03 24.50 2.79
N ILE A 226 5.08 24.08 3.63
CA ILE A 226 4.94 22.70 4.07
C ILE A 226 4.62 21.78 2.88
N GLU A 227 3.74 22.19 1.97
CA GLU A 227 3.45 21.45 0.74
C GLU A 227 4.71 21.28 -0.13
N LEU A 228 5.53 22.33 -0.27
CA LEU A 228 6.83 22.21 -0.95
C LEU A 228 7.74 21.18 -0.27
N MET A 229 7.90 21.26 1.05
CA MET A 229 8.78 20.34 1.78
C MET A 229 8.28 18.89 1.73
N GLN A 230 6.96 18.68 1.81
CA GLN A 230 6.34 17.36 1.66
C GLN A 230 6.58 16.79 0.26
N ASN A 231 6.31 17.57 -0.79
CA ASN A 231 6.55 17.15 -2.17
C ASN A 231 8.01 16.76 -2.44
N LEU A 232 8.97 17.51 -1.86
CA LEU A 232 10.39 17.18 -1.98
C LEU A 232 10.73 15.90 -1.20
N ALA A 233 10.15 15.69 -0.02
CA ALA A 233 10.34 14.49 0.78
C ALA A 233 9.75 13.25 0.09
N ASP A 234 8.60 13.39 -0.56
CA ASP A 234 7.91 12.32 -1.29
C ASP A 234 8.78 11.67 -2.37
N LEU A 235 9.70 12.43 -2.97
CA LEU A 235 10.69 11.90 -3.93
C LEU A 235 11.56 10.82 -3.28
N PHE A 236 12.02 11.04 -2.05
CA PHE A 236 12.85 10.10 -1.30
C PHE A 236 12.01 8.99 -0.69
N MET A 237 10.87 9.35 -0.07
CA MET A 237 9.95 8.42 0.58
C MET A 237 9.44 7.37 -0.41
N GLY A 238 8.94 7.80 -1.58
CA GLY A 238 8.49 6.90 -2.63
C GLY A 238 9.60 6.01 -3.21
N THR A 239 10.81 6.57 -3.36
CA THR A 239 11.98 5.82 -3.84
C THR A 239 12.39 4.72 -2.87
N VAL A 240 12.44 5.02 -1.58
CA VAL A 240 12.78 4.02 -0.56
C VAL A 240 11.67 2.97 -0.45
N GLN A 241 10.41 3.41 -0.37
CA GLN A 241 9.28 2.50 -0.18
C GLN A 241 9.24 1.43 -1.27
N TYR A 242 9.47 1.78 -2.55
CA TYR A 242 9.32 0.81 -3.64
C TYR A 242 10.62 0.28 -4.21
N ASN A 243 11.75 0.99 -4.09
CA ASN A 243 13.10 0.62 -4.53
C ASN A 243 13.20 -0.56 -5.53
N GLU A 244 13.43 -0.25 -6.82
CA GLU A 244 13.45 -1.19 -7.96
C GLU A 244 12.09 -1.79 -8.36
N GLU A 245 11.03 -1.66 -7.55
CA GLU A 245 9.69 -2.19 -7.86
C GLU A 245 8.80 -1.15 -8.55
N GLY A 246 9.06 -0.91 -9.84
CA GLY A 246 8.20 -0.06 -10.69
C GLY A 246 8.35 1.45 -10.46
N VAL A 247 9.45 1.88 -9.85
CA VAL A 247 9.83 3.28 -9.64
C VAL A 247 10.92 3.75 -10.59
N LEU A 248 11.04 5.08 -10.73
CA LEU A 248 11.99 5.74 -11.64
C LEU A 248 13.45 5.46 -11.27
N LEU A 249 13.80 5.60 -9.99
CA LEU A 249 15.15 5.39 -9.47
C LEU A 249 15.15 4.34 -8.37
N SER A 250 16.24 3.59 -8.27
CA SER A 250 16.62 2.86 -7.05
C SER A 250 17.22 3.80 -6.00
N ILE A 251 17.28 3.34 -4.74
CA ILE A 251 17.97 4.06 -3.65
C ILE A 251 19.42 4.34 -4.05
N LYS A 252 20.08 3.37 -4.70
CA LYS A 252 21.45 3.53 -5.20
C LYS A 252 21.58 4.70 -6.17
N GLU A 253 20.72 4.76 -7.20
CA GLU A 253 20.79 5.82 -8.22
C GLU A 253 20.47 7.20 -7.64
N LEU A 254 19.48 7.26 -6.75
CA LEU A 254 19.18 8.49 -5.99
C LEU A 254 20.37 8.92 -5.14
N CYS A 255 20.99 8.01 -4.40
CA CYS A 255 22.15 8.32 -3.57
C CYS A 255 23.38 8.70 -4.39
N ASP A 256 23.58 8.08 -5.55
CA ASP A 256 24.62 8.48 -6.50
C ASP A 256 24.38 9.93 -6.95
N LEU A 257 23.16 10.31 -7.34
CA LEU A 257 22.83 11.71 -7.71
C LEU A 257 23.13 12.69 -6.55
N MET A 258 22.76 12.33 -5.32
CA MET A 258 22.97 13.16 -4.13
C MET A 258 24.43 13.23 -3.65
N THR A 259 25.32 12.32 -4.06
CA THR A 259 26.68 12.21 -3.50
C THR A 259 27.83 12.17 -4.49
N ASN A 260 27.59 11.65 -5.69
CA ASN A 260 28.59 11.23 -6.65
C ASN A 260 28.18 11.66 -8.06
N VAL A 261 28.87 12.65 -8.60
CA VAL A 261 28.90 12.80 -10.05
C VAL A 261 30.33 13.18 -10.45
N SER A 262 30.90 12.41 -11.36
CA SER A 262 32.15 12.72 -12.04
C SER A 262 31.96 13.89 -13.01
N GLY A 263 32.94 14.80 -13.13
CA GLY A 263 32.89 15.92 -14.08
C GLY A 263 32.46 17.25 -13.46
N GLU A 264 31.72 18.08 -14.21
CA GLU A 264 31.31 19.45 -13.86
C GLU A 264 30.46 19.55 -12.57
N ASP A 265 29.79 18.46 -12.18
CA ASP A 265 28.90 18.37 -11.02
C ASP A 265 29.62 18.00 -9.70
N LYS A 266 30.95 17.89 -9.72
CA LYS A 266 31.73 17.44 -8.54
C LYS A 266 31.65 18.41 -7.36
N ASP A 267 31.55 19.71 -7.65
CA ASP A 267 31.50 20.79 -6.66
C ASP A 267 30.08 21.28 -6.34
N MET A 268 29.06 20.63 -6.91
CA MET A 268 27.67 20.98 -6.68
C MET A 268 27.26 20.74 -5.21
N ASP A 269 26.70 21.77 -4.59
CA ASP A 269 26.19 21.74 -3.22
C ASP A 269 24.92 20.87 -3.08
N ALA A 270 24.46 20.68 -1.84
CA ALA A 270 23.33 19.80 -1.54
C ALA A 270 22.00 20.36 -2.10
N TYR A 271 21.81 21.67 -2.08
CA TYR A 271 20.60 22.35 -2.58
C TYR A 271 20.45 22.17 -4.09
N SER A 272 21.51 22.42 -4.84
CA SER A 272 21.57 22.25 -6.30
C SER A 272 21.36 20.79 -6.72
N ARG A 273 21.83 19.83 -5.93
CA ARG A 273 21.58 18.40 -6.17
C ARG A 273 20.12 18.04 -5.99
N LEU A 274 19.44 18.61 -5.00
CA LEU A 274 18.01 18.40 -4.80
C LEU A 274 17.20 19.00 -5.95
N ILE A 275 17.57 20.19 -6.45
CA ILE A 275 16.97 20.75 -7.67
C ILE A 275 17.10 19.77 -8.85
N LYS A 276 18.31 19.25 -9.07
CA LYS A 276 18.57 18.28 -10.13
C LYS A 276 17.74 17.00 -9.96
N LEU A 277 17.62 16.49 -8.73
CA LEU A 277 16.77 15.33 -8.43
C LEU A 277 15.31 15.61 -8.79
N THR A 278 14.78 16.76 -8.37
CA THR A 278 13.41 17.18 -8.69
C THR A 278 13.20 17.28 -10.21
N GLN A 279 14.17 17.83 -10.95
CA GLN A 279 14.11 17.87 -12.43
C GLN A 279 14.08 16.47 -13.06
N VAL A 280 14.85 15.51 -12.55
CA VAL A 280 14.85 14.12 -13.03
C VAL A 280 13.46 13.50 -12.86
N TYR A 281 12.86 13.59 -11.66
CA TYR A 281 11.51 13.07 -11.44
C TYR A 281 10.49 13.73 -12.33
N ARG A 282 10.57 15.05 -12.48
CA ARG A 282 9.62 15.82 -13.27
C ARG A 282 9.73 15.58 -14.77
N SER A 283 10.91 15.24 -15.27
CA SER A 283 11.08 14.84 -16.67
C SER A 283 10.35 13.53 -17.02
N SER A 284 9.94 12.76 -16.01
CA SER A 284 9.16 11.52 -16.17
C SER A 284 7.65 11.71 -16.03
N THR A 285 7.18 12.89 -15.64
CA THR A 285 5.76 13.22 -15.49
C THR A 285 5.29 14.20 -16.56
N GLU A 286 3.98 14.26 -16.82
CA GLU A 286 3.38 15.22 -17.76
C GLU A 286 3.14 16.60 -17.09
N ASP A 287 3.47 16.75 -15.81
CA ASP A 287 3.19 17.94 -15.01
C ASP A 287 4.13 19.11 -15.33
N LYS A 288 3.53 20.25 -15.70
CA LYS A 288 4.27 21.45 -16.14
C LYS A 288 5.06 22.14 -15.02
N CYS A 289 4.62 22.00 -13.77
CA CYS A 289 5.19 22.64 -12.59
C CYS A 289 4.94 21.78 -11.34
N LEU A 290 5.67 22.02 -10.26
CA LEU A 290 5.41 21.41 -8.96
C LEU A 290 4.30 22.18 -8.24
N ASP A 291 3.15 21.58 -8.02
CA ASP A 291 2.06 22.25 -7.29
C ASP A 291 2.36 22.25 -5.79
N VAL A 292 2.46 23.45 -5.22
CA VAL A 292 2.78 23.71 -3.81
C VAL A 292 1.68 24.50 -3.13
N SER A 293 0.50 24.57 -3.74
CA SER A 293 -0.64 25.32 -3.21
C SER A 293 -1.45 24.50 -2.22
N HIS A 294 -1.42 24.87 -0.94
CA HIS A 294 -2.26 24.20 0.04
C HIS A 294 -3.76 24.40 -0.26
N GLU A 295 -4.11 25.56 -0.82
CA GLU A 295 -5.48 25.85 -1.24
C GLU A 295 -5.92 24.92 -2.39
N GLU A 296 -5.05 24.63 -3.36
CA GLU A 296 -5.37 23.68 -4.43
C GLU A 296 -5.42 22.24 -3.89
N THR A 297 -4.53 21.84 -2.97
CA THR A 297 -4.62 20.56 -2.26
C THR A 297 -5.99 20.39 -1.60
N ILE A 298 -6.48 21.40 -0.87
CA ILE A 298 -7.82 21.39 -0.27
C ILE A 298 -8.91 21.30 -1.34
N LYS A 299 -8.84 22.09 -2.41
CA LYS A 299 -9.83 22.03 -3.51
C LYS A 299 -9.88 20.65 -4.17
N HIS A 300 -8.73 20.04 -4.42
CA HIS A 300 -8.64 18.69 -4.97
C HIS A 300 -9.25 17.66 -4.02
N LEU A 301 -8.95 17.75 -2.73
CA LEU A 301 -9.52 16.85 -1.73
C LEU A 301 -11.02 17.10 -1.50
N MET A 302 -11.54 18.31 -1.74
CA MET A 302 -12.98 18.60 -1.69
C MET A 302 -13.74 18.19 -2.96
N ASP A 303 -13.04 17.83 -4.05
CA ASP A 303 -13.69 17.35 -5.26
C ASP A 303 -14.39 16.01 -5.02
N THR A 304 -15.71 16.00 -5.26
CA THR A 304 -16.57 14.82 -5.09
C THR A 304 -16.92 14.15 -6.42
N SER A 305 -16.31 14.59 -7.53
CA SER A 305 -16.52 14.02 -8.85
C SER A 305 -15.98 12.60 -8.94
N VAL A 306 -16.86 11.65 -9.27
CA VAL A 306 -16.49 10.24 -9.47
C VAL A 306 -15.53 10.01 -10.64
N HIS A 307 -15.40 10.98 -11.56
CA HIS A 307 -14.51 10.90 -12.71
C HIS A 307 -13.18 11.64 -12.52
N SER A 308 -12.96 12.23 -11.34
CA SER A 308 -11.70 12.89 -11.01
C SER A 308 -10.54 11.90 -10.98
N SER A 309 -9.41 12.25 -11.59
CA SER A 309 -8.21 11.40 -11.63
C SER A 309 -7.60 11.21 -10.24
N ARG A 310 -7.76 12.19 -9.35
CA ARG A 310 -7.22 12.20 -7.97
C ARG A 310 -8.23 11.72 -6.92
N ARG A 311 -9.38 11.18 -7.33
CA ARG A 311 -10.42 10.72 -6.38
C ARG A 311 -9.85 9.83 -5.27
N ALA A 312 -8.99 8.86 -5.59
CA ALA A 312 -8.45 7.94 -4.59
C ALA A 312 -7.73 8.62 -3.41
N GLU A 313 -7.16 9.81 -3.62
CA GLU A 313 -6.51 10.61 -2.56
C GLU A 313 -7.54 11.09 -1.52
N ARG A 314 -8.72 11.56 -1.97
CA ARG A 314 -9.82 11.95 -1.07
C ARG A 314 -10.29 10.78 -0.22
N GLN A 315 -10.54 9.63 -0.84
CA GLN A 315 -10.96 8.41 -0.13
C GLN A 315 -9.91 7.95 0.89
N TRP A 316 -8.64 7.92 0.49
CA TRP A 316 -7.57 7.49 1.38
C TRP A 316 -7.40 8.46 2.56
N THR A 317 -7.43 9.77 2.29
CA THR A 317 -7.38 10.81 3.34
C THR A 317 -8.57 10.69 4.29
N TYR A 318 -9.76 10.31 3.80
CA TYR A 318 -10.89 10.05 4.69
C TYR A 318 -10.58 8.90 5.66
N GLN A 319 -10.03 7.79 5.17
CA GLN A 319 -9.68 6.63 6.00
C GLN A 319 -8.54 6.93 7.00
N THR A 320 -7.58 7.79 6.65
CA THR A 320 -6.55 8.24 7.61
C THR A 320 -7.17 9.09 8.72
N CYS A 321 -8.16 9.94 8.39
CA CYS A 321 -8.90 10.75 9.37
C CYS A 321 -9.88 9.95 10.25
N THR A 322 -10.38 8.79 9.80
CA THR A 322 -11.42 8.02 10.50
C THR A 322 -10.98 6.70 11.10
N GLU A 323 -9.89 6.09 10.62
CA GLU A 323 -9.50 4.74 11.07
C GLU A 323 -8.01 4.61 11.39
N PHE A 324 -7.13 5.18 10.56
CA PHE A 324 -5.75 4.71 10.53
C PHE A 324 -4.70 5.69 11.07
N GLY A 325 -4.90 6.99 10.90
CA GLY A 325 -3.79 7.95 10.96
C GLY A 325 -2.81 7.68 9.81
N PHE A 326 -1.58 7.30 10.14
CA PHE A 326 -0.44 7.11 9.24
C PHE A 326 0.17 8.41 8.73
N TYR A 327 0.12 9.47 9.53
CA TYR A 327 0.75 10.74 9.19
C TYR A 327 2.26 10.60 9.32
N GLN A 328 2.96 10.72 8.20
CA GLN A 328 4.41 10.51 8.10
C GLN A 328 5.13 11.82 8.44
N THR A 329 5.39 12.04 9.72
CA THR A 329 5.94 13.30 10.23
C THR A 329 7.47 13.27 10.31
N CYS A 330 8.05 14.44 10.52
CA CYS A 330 9.49 14.66 10.67
C CYS A 330 9.81 15.55 11.88
N GLU A 331 8.96 15.54 12.90
CA GLU A 331 9.21 16.26 14.16
C GLU A 331 10.34 15.61 14.98
N ASP A 332 10.62 14.32 14.74
CA ASP A 332 11.72 13.60 15.37
C ASP A 332 13.07 13.85 14.64
N SER A 333 14.14 13.97 15.43
CA SER A 333 15.50 14.25 14.95
C SER A 333 16.10 13.21 14.01
N THR A 334 15.50 12.02 13.94
CA THR A 334 15.96 10.95 13.04
C THR A 334 15.40 11.07 11.62
N CYS A 335 14.40 11.92 11.38
CA CYS A 335 13.95 12.19 10.02
C CYS A 335 15.03 12.95 9.22
N PRO A 336 15.35 12.53 7.98
CA PRO A 336 16.33 13.21 7.13
C PRO A 336 15.80 14.49 6.45
N PHE A 337 14.52 14.82 6.62
CA PHE A 337 13.81 15.90 5.93
C PHE A 337 13.51 17.07 6.88
N SER A 338 12.53 17.88 6.49
CA SER A 338 12.13 19.09 7.21
C SER A 338 11.23 18.83 8.40
N GLY A 339 11.51 19.50 9.53
CA GLY A 339 10.63 19.53 10.69
C GLY A 339 9.31 20.30 10.46
N LEU A 340 9.17 20.99 9.32
CA LEU A 340 7.91 21.60 8.90
C LEU A 340 6.84 20.54 8.59
N ILE A 341 7.25 19.31 8.23
CA ILE A 341 6.35 18.18 8.01
C ILE A 341 5.92 17.63 9.37
N ASN A 342 4.90 18.23 9.96
CA ASN A 342 4.43 17.91 11.32
C ASN A 342 3.00 17.38 11.37
N LEU A 343 2.64 16.78 12.49
CA LEU A 343 1.33 16.17 12.69
C LEU A 343 0.20 17.19 12.58
N GLN A 344 0.42 18.41 13.08
CA GLN A 344 -0.62 19.45 13.09
C GLN A 344 -1.01 19.86 11.66
N ALA A 345 -0.03 20.01 10.76
CA ALA A 345 -0.28 20.35 9.36
C ALA A 345 -1.10 19.26 8.65
N GLN A 346 -0.73 17.99 8.84
CA GLN A 346 -1.42 16.88 8.18
C GLN A 346 -2.85 16.65 8.74
N THR A 347 -3.04 16.77 10.05
CA THR A 347 -4.34 16.52 10.70
C THR A 347 -5.35 17.67 10.50
N LYS A 348 -4.90 18.90 10.18
CA LYS A 348 -5.80 20.01 9.81
C LYS A 348 -6.65 19.71 8.58
N LEU A 349 -6.15 18.91 7.64
CA LEU A 349 -6.90 18.48 6.45
C LEU A 349 -8.18 17.73 6.83
N CYS A 350 -8.18 16.95 7.92
CA CYS A 350 -9.37 16.24 8.37
C CYS A 350 -10.53 17.17 8.71
N THR A 351 -10.24 18.25 9.44
CA THR A 351 -11.23 19.27 9.77
C THR A 351 -11.63 20.05 8.51
N ALA A 352 -10.65 20.47 7.71
CA ALA A 352 -10.88 21.35 6.56
C ALA A 352 -11.69 20.66 5.44
N VAL A 353 -11.43 19.38 5.17
CA VAL A 353 -12.02 18.66 4.04
C VAL A 353 -13.28 17.88 4.44
N PHE A 354 -13.33 17.33 5.66
CA PHE A 354 -14.39 16.41 6.09
C PHE A 354 -15.16 16.87 7.33
N GLY A 355 -14.76 17.97 7.97
CA GLY A 355 -15.34 18.42 9.23
C GLY A 355 -15.04 17.48 10.42
N ILE A 356 -14.06 16.59 10.29
CA ILE A 356 -13.68 15.64 11.35
C ILE A 356 -12.74 16.35 12.31
N SER A 357 -13.13 16.44 13.59
CA SER A 357 -12.32 17.06 14.62
C SER A 357 -11.03 16.28 14.88
N GLN A 358 -9.89 16.97 14.92
CA GLN A 358 -8.60 16.38 15.29
C GLN A 358 -8.62 15.65 16.64
N HIS A 359 -9.52 16.07 17.56
CA HIS A 359 -9.66 15.45 18.87
C HIS A 359 -10.27 14.04 18.82
N SER A 360 -10.98 13.65 17.75
CA SER A 360 -11.54 12.29 17.62
C SER A 360 -10.56 11.28 17.02
N LEU A 361 -9.50 11.74 16.36
CA LEU A 361 -8.53 10.86 15.68
C LEU A 361 -7.90 9.84 16.64
N PRO A 362 -7.39 10.21 17.84
CA PRO A 362 -6.83 9.23 18.77
C PRO A 362 -7.80 8.12 19.16
N SER A 363 -9.07 8.45 19.44
CA SER A 363 -10.10 7.45 19.80
C SER A 363 -10.45 6.54 18.64
N ASN A 364 -10.51 7.07 17.42
CA ASN A 364 -10.78 6.31 16.21
C ASN A 364 -9.67 5.28 15.96
N ILE A 365 -8.41 5.71 16.07
CA ILE A 365 -7.22 4.86 15.88
C ILE A 365 -7.14 3.79 16.98
N ALA A 366 -7.43 4.16 18.24
CA ALA A 366 -7.50 3.20 19.34
C ALA A 366 -8.60 2.15 19.11
N PHE A 367 -9.74 2.55 18.56
CA PHE A 367 -10.80 1.62 18.16
C PHE A 367 -10.33 0.65 17.07
N THR A 368 -9.70 1.14 16.00
CA THR A 368 -9.14 0.29 14.93
C THR A 368 -8.18 -0.75 15.49
N ASN A 369 -7.22 -0.34 16.32
CA ASN A 369 -6.26 -1.25 16.94
C ASN A 369 -6.93 -2.26 17.88
N SER A 370 -7.88 -1.82 18.71
CA SER A 370 -8.61 -2.71 19.62
C SER A 370 -9.48 -3.70 18.85
N TYR A 371 -10.05 -3.26 17.73
CA TYR A 371 -10.90 -4.11 16.90
C TYR A 371 -10.08 -5.17 16.17
N TYR A 372 -8.89 -4.85 15.65
CA TYR A 372 -8.10 -5.78 14.84
C TYR A 372 -6.94 -6.48 15.56
N GLY A 373 -6.52 -5.99 16.72
CA GLY A 373 -5.39 -6.51 17.49
C GLY A 373 -4.03 -5.86 17.20
N GLY A 374 -3.98 -4.85 16.31
CA GLY A 374 -2.74 -4.16 15.96
C GLY A 374 -1.65 -5.11 15.44
N ASP A 375 -0.41 -4.91 15.90
CA ASP A 375 0.77 -5.73 15.62
C ASP A 375 0.92 -6.95 16.55
N GLU A 376 -0.05 -7.18 17.45
CA GLU A 376 -0.15 -8.40 18.28
C GLU A 376 -1.48 -9.14 18.00
N PRO A 377 -1.74 -9.58 16.76
CA PRO A 377 -3.01 -10.16 16.41
C PRO A 377 -3.17 -11.58 16.98
N HIS A 378 -4.27 -11.82 17.69
CA HIS A 378 -4.70 -13.18 18.07
C HIS A 378 -5.37 -13.92 16.90
N THR A 379 -4.63 -14.07 15.80
CA THR A 379 -5.11 -14.72 14.58
C THR A 379 -4.27 -15.94 14.26
N HIS A 380 -4.83 -16.89 13.51
CA HIS A 380 -4.15 -18.12 13.11
C HIS A 380 -4.17 -18.26 11.61
N ARG A 381 -3.12 -18.87 11.05
CA ARG A 381 -2.95 -19.09 9.59
C ARG A 381 -2.91 -17.77 8.82
N VAL A 382 -2.16 -16.81 9.36
CA VAL A 382 -1.79 -15.58 8.68
C VAL A 382 -0.27 -15.58 8.56
N LEU A 383 0.22 -15.39 7.33
CA LEU A 383 1.64 -15.22 7.05
C LEU A 383 1.90 -13.74 6.77
N TYR A 384 2.59 -13.08 7.68
CA TYR A 384 3.01 -11.69 7.53
C TYR A 384 4.36 -11.64 6.83
N ILE A 385 4.49 -10.85 5.77
CA ILE A 385 5.74 -10.74 5.00
C ILE A 385 6.19 -9.29 5.03
N ASN A 386 7.43 -9.03 5.40
CA ASN A 386 7.95 -7.67 5.58
C ASN A 386 9.31 -7.50 4.89
N GLY A 387 9.46 -6.39 4.18
CA GLY A 387 10.74 -5.94 3.63
C GLY A 387 11.55 -5.18 4.67
N GLY A 388 12.87 -5.36 4.69
CA GLY A 388 13.74 -4.73 5.68
C GLY A 388 13.98 -3.23 5.42
N ILE A 389 13.85 -2.77 4.17
CA ILE A 389 13.91 -1.34 3.83
C ILE A 389 12.52 -0.70 3.66
N ASP A 390 11.44 -1.48 3.80
CA ASP A 390 10.08 -0.99 3.73
C ASP A 390 9.72 -0.17 4.98
N PRO A 391 9.44 1.14 4.87
CA PRO A 391 9.06 1.95 6.03
C PRO A 391 7.80 1.46 6.74
N TRP A 392 6.87 0.80 6.03
CA TRP A 392 5.61 0.31 6.60
C TRP A 392 5.78 -0.90 7.53
N LYS A 393 6.96 -1.54 7.56
CA LYS A 393 7.23 -2.71 8.42
C LYS A 393 6.98 -2.40 9.90
N GLU A 394 7.18 -1.16 10.32
CA GLU A 394 7.02 -0.68 11.71
C GLU A 394 5.56 -0.75 12.20
N LEU A 395 4.61 -0.89 11.28
CA LEU A 395 3.18 -1.05 11.58
C LEU A 395 2.68 -2.48 11.28
N SER A 396 3.59 -3.40 11.00
CA SER A 396 3.28 -4.80 10.69
C SER A 396 3.71 -5.76 11.80
N VAL A 397 3.38 -7.04 11.64
CA VAL A 397 3.88 -8.11 12.50
C VAL A 397 5.23 -8.61 11.95
N VAL A 398 6.33 -8.08 12.51
CA VAL A 398 7.69 -8.40 12.04
C VAL A 398 8.25 -9.66 12.73
N GLN A 399 8.01 -9.82 14.03
CA GLN A 399 8.45 -10.98 14.80
C GLN A 399 7.24 -11.85 15.15
N GLY A 400 7.22 -13.09 14.64
CA GLY A 400 6.17 -14.06 14.95
C GLY A 400 6.31 -14.66 16.34
N GLY A 401 5.19 -14.85 17.04
CA GLY A 401 5.07 -15.82 18.14
C GLY A 401 4.80 -17.24 17.62
N GLU A 402 4.56 -18.23 18.50
CA GLU A 402 4.31 -19.63 18.07
C GLU A 402 3.11 -19.77 17.12
N GLU A 403 2.11 -18.88 17.21
CA GLU A 403 0.88 -18.93 16.40
C GLU A 403 0.89 -18.04 15.15
N VAL A 404 1.79 -17.04 15.10
CA VAL A 404 1.85 -16.03 14.04
C VAL A 404 3.13 -16.19 13.24
N GLN A 405 3.00 -16.48 11.96
CA GLN A 405 4.16 -16.73 11.10
C GLN A 405 4.58 -15.42 10.41
N SER A 406 5.87 -15.12 10.43
CA SER A 406 6.45 -13.99 9.71
C SER A 406 7.58 -14.41 8.78
N VAL A 407 7.71 -13.72 7.64
CA VAL A 407 8.86 -13.80 6.73
C VAL A 407 9.45 -12.41 6.59
N PHE A 408 10.71 -12.26 6.98
CA PHE A 408 11.45 -11.01 6.90
C PHE A 408 12.48 -11.07 5.77
N ILE A 409 12.49 -10.05 4.90
CA ILE A 409 13.35 -9.99 3.72
C ILE A 409 14.21 -8.72 3.80
N GLU A 410 15.40 -8.86 4.37
CA GLU A 410 16.31 -7.77 4.76
C GLU A 410 16.48 -6.64 3.73
N ASP A 411 16.65 -6.97 2.46
CA ASP A 411 16.96 -6.03 1.38
C ASP A 411 15.75 -5.71 0.49
N ALA A 412 14.54 -6.14 0.86
CA ALA A 412 13.34 -5.96 0.05
C ALA A 412 12.57 -4.70 0.43
N ALA A 413 11.98 -4.10 -0.60
CA ALA A 413 11.07 -2.96 -0.51
C ALA A 413 9.61 -3.41 -0.29
N HIS A 414 8.71 -2.44 -0.26
CA HIS A 414 7.29 -2.63 -0.02
C HIS A 414 6.65 -3.60 -1.03
N CYS A 415 6.05 -4.68 -0.53
CA CYS A 415 5.39 -5.72 -1.31
C CYS A 415 6.25 -6.39 -2.40
N ALA A 416 7.58 -6.33 -2.31
CA ALA A 416 8.47 -6.86 -3.35
C ALA A 416 8.33 -8.39 -3.55
N ASP A 417 7.90 -9.13 -2.52
CA ASP A 417 7.58 -10.55 -2.62
C ASP A 417 6.45 -10.83 -3.64
N MET A 418 5.52 -9.88 -3.81
CA MET A 418 4.37 -10.02 -4.71
C MET A 418 4.70 -9.73 -6.18
N SER A 419 5.85 -9.14 -6.50
CA SER A 419 6.22 -8.78 -7.87
C SER A 419 6.43 -10.00 -8.79
N SER A 420 6.52 -9.79 -10.10
CA SER A 420 6.70 -10.91 -11.05
C SER A 420 8.04 -11.63 -10.86
N ARG A 421 8.13 -12.91 -11.28
CA ARG A 421 9.42 -13.64 -11.34
C ARG A 421 10.48 -13.00 -12.24
N ARG A 422 10.09 -12.16 -13.22
CA ARG A 422 11.04 -11.50 -14.13
C ARG A 422 11.81 -10.36 -13.46
N VAL A 423 11.29 -9.81 -12.38
CA VAL A 423 11.86 -8.66 -11.66
C VAL A 423 12.72 -9.11 -10.47
N ALA A 424 12.33 -10.18 -9.77
CA ALA A 424 13.07 -10.68 -8.62
C ALA A 424 14.34 -11.47 -9.00
N LYS A 425 15.47 -10.76 -9.15
CA LYS A 425 16.81 -11.36 -9.33
C LYS A 425 17.54 -11.64 -8.00
N ARG A 426 17.05 -11.11 -6.88
CA ARG A 426 17.70 -11.18 -5.56
C ARG A 426 17.47 -12.54 -4.90
N ASP A 427 18.52 -13.10 -4.31
CA ASP A 427 18.46 -14.40 -3.65
C ASP A 427 17.57 -14.41 -2.39
N SER A 428 17.52 -13.30 -1.67
CA SER A 428 16.62 -13.09 -0.51
C SER A 428 15.15 -13.21 -0.90
N LEU A 429 14.72 -12.47 -1.94
CA LEU A 429 13.36 -12.54 -2.50
C LEU A 429 13.04 -13.94 -3.01
N ARG A 430 13.99 -14.60 -3.69
CA ARG A 430 13.80 -15.98 -4.16
C ARG A 430 13.56 -16.96 -3.02
N ARG A 431 14.36 -16.89 -1.94
CA ARG A 431 14.16 -17.73 -0.74
C ARG A 431 12.84 -17.45 -0.05
N ALA A 432 12.49 -16.17 0.12
CA ALA A 432 11.23 -15.78 0.73
C ALA A 432 10.03 -16.31 -0.06
N ARG A 433 10.04 -16.18 -1.39
CA ARG A 433 8.99 -16.73 -2.26
C ARG A 433 8.85 -18.25 -2.13
N GLN A 434 9.97 -18.96 -2.02
CA GLN A 434 9.94 -20.43 -1.80
C GLN A 434 9.28 -20.78 -0.46
N GLU A 435 9.56 -20.03 0.61
CA GLU A 435 8.91 -20.26 1.91
C GLU A 435 7.42 -19.92 1.86
N ILE A 436 7.03 -18.84 1.18
CA ILE A 436 5.62 -18.47 0.97
C ILE A 436 4.88 -19.56 0.18
N GLU A 437 5.45 -20.03 -0.94
CA GLU A 437 4.89 -21.10 -1.77
C GLU A 437 4.71 -22.40 -0.97
N LYS A 438 5.71 -22.74 -0.14
CA LYS A 438 5.68 -23.92 0.74
C LYS A 438 4.58 -23.79 1.81
N GLN A 439 4.50 -22.66 2.50
CA GLN A 439 3.49 -22.43 3.54
C GLN A 439 2.07 -22.49 2.97
N VAL A 440 1.84 -21.88 1.82
CA VAL A 440 0.57 -21.95 1.10
C VAL A 440 0.24 -23.39 0.71
N SER A 441 1.21 -24.13 0.18
CA SER A 441 1.04 -25.55 -0.17
C SER A 441 0.68 -26.40 1.05
N ASP A 442 1.31 -26.14 2.20
CA ASP A 442 1.04 -26.85 3.45
C ASP A 442 -0.37 -26.56 3.98
N TRP A 443 -0.82 -25.30 3.97
CA TRP A 443 -2.20 -24.97 4.32
C TRP A 443 -3.22 -25.67 3.42
N LEU A 444 -2.98 -25.74 2.13
CA LEU A 444 -3.87 -26.43 1.19
C LEU A 444 -3.93 -27.93 1.42
N ARG A 445 -2.80 -28.54 1.76
CA ARG A 445 -2.71 -29.95 2.16
C ARG A 445 -3.46 -30.20 3.47
N THR A 446 -3.19 -29.42 4.51
CA THR A 446 -3.86 -29.53 5.82
C THR A 446 -5.37 -29.31 5.70
N ALA A 447 -5.80 -28.31 4.94
CA ALA A 447 -7.22 -28.05 4.68
C ALA A 447 -7.94 -29.22 4.00
N SER A 448 -7.19 -30.03 3.22
CA SER A 448 -7.72 -31.23 2.57
C SER A 448 -7.82 -32.40 3.56
N LEU A 449 -6.83 -32.55 4.46
CA LEU A 449 -6.78 -33.60 5.48
C LEU A 449 -7.81 -33.41 6.60
N GLU A 450 -7.92 -32.20 7.16
CA GLU A 450 -8.90 -31.86 8.22
C GLU A 450 -10.35 -32.17 7.83
N LYS A 451 -10.61 -32.27 6.52
CA LYS A 451 -11.93 -32.57 5.95
C LYS A 451 -12.13 -34.05 5.63
N MET A 452 -11.05 -34.84 5.50
CA MET A 452 -11.13 -36.30 5.40
C MET A 452 -11.53 -36.90 6.75
N ASP A 453 -10.97 -36.41 7.84
CA ASP A 453 -11.28 -36.90 9.20
C ASP A 453 -12.73 -36.58 9.60
N LYS A 454 -13.22 -35.38 9.30
CA LYS A 454 -14.64 -35.01 9.55
C LYS A 454 -15.64 -35.81 8.70
N GLY A 455 -15.21 -36.42 7.60
CA GLY A 455 -16.04 -37.30 6.77
C GLY A 455 -16.07 -38.75 7.27
N ALA A 456 -15.07 -39.17 8.05
CA ALA A 456 -14.98 -40.53 8.61
C ALA A 456 -15.85 -40.71 9.86
N ASP A 457 -16.00 -39.66 10.68
CA ASP A 457 -16.85 -39.69 11.88
C ASP A 457 -18.37 -39.60 11.59
N GLY A 458 -18.76 -39.32 10.33
CA GLY A 458 -20.15 -39.29 9.88
C GLY A 458 -20.72 -40.66 9.45
N ILE A 459 -19.93 -41.73 9.57
CA ILE A 459 -20.35 -43.11 9.30
C ILE A 459 -20.29 -43.89 10.62
N LYS A 460 -21.30 -43.73 11.47
CA LYS A 460 -21.70 -44.80 12.39
C LYS A 460 -23.08 -45.30 11.97
N PRO A 461 -23.25 -46.62 11.85
CA PRO A 461 -24.42 -47.25 11.22
C PRO A 461 -25.72 -46.98 11.96
#